data_AF-A0A2N5IBZ1-F1
#
_entry.id   AF-A0A2N5IBZ1-F1
#
_cell.length_a   1.000
_cell.length_b   1.000
_cell.length_c   1.000
_cell.angle_alpha   90.00
_cell.angle_beta   90.00
_cell.angle_gamma   90.00
#
_symmetry.space_group_name_H-M   'P 1'
#
loop_
_entity.id
_entity.type
_entity.pdbx_description
1 polymer ?
#
loop_
_entity_poly.entity_id
_entity_poly.type
_entity_poly.pdbx_seq_one_letter_code
_entity_poly.pdbx_strand_id
1 'polypeptide(L)'
;MNITFVKDGNAEDFFKSIARGMIAQDTGGYYYRLDTGKLVESQDLKNWSETNEFEFGTINATWKIYKVEKEAKEQKESLREHVLKLANSSVIKSFYSTGVAKRLNVPLAEVEKELNIMVQEGIIQKKFELLCSNDNCLRVLDTKSDKSEFKNEYECSFCGEEEIEADYIKETYTGINK
;
A
#
# COMPACT_ATOMS: atom_id res chain seq x y z
N MET A 1 9.96 -19.20 -32.85
CA MET A 1 11.31 -18.85 -32.33
C MET A 1 11.83 -20.09 -31.64
N ASN A 2 12.88 -20.72 -32.17
CA ASN A 2 13.48 -21.92 -31.55
C ASN A 2 14.53 -21.46 -30.55
N ILE A 3 14.39 -21.85 -29.28
CA ILE A 3 15.38 -21.57 -28.25
C ILE A 3 16.13 -22.88 -27.99
N THR A 4 17.41 -22.90 -28.36
CA THR A 4 18.33 -24.01 -28.06
C THR A 4 19.05 -23.69 -26.75
N PHE A 5 18.93 -24.54 -25.74
CA PHE A 5 19.60 -24.33 -24.46
C PHE A 5 20.99 -24.94 -24.45
N VAL A 6 21.98 -24.11 -24.11
CA VAL A 6 23.36 -24.53 -23.84
C VAL A 6 23.43 -25.09 -22.42
N LYS A 7 24.09 -26.23 -22.30
CA LYS A 7 24.12 -27.18 -21.17
C LYS A 7 24.54 -26.62 -19.79
N ASP A 8 24.93 -25.34 -19.69
CA ASP A 8 25.60 -24.80 -18.50
C ASP A 8 24.90 -23.59 -17.86
N GLY A 9 23.68 -23.25 -18.29
CA GLY A 9 22.84 -22.25 -17.62
C GLY A 9 21.82 -22.93 -16.69
N ASN A 10 21.83 -22.58 -15.40
CA ASN A 10 20.91 -23.14 -14.41
C ASN A 10 19.46 -22.85 -14.84
N ALA A 11 18.74 -23.88 -15.29
CA ALA A 11 17.35 -23.76 -15.78
C ALA A 11 16.46 -23.03 -14.77
N GLU A 12 16.79 -23.17 -13.48
CA GLU A 12 16.14 -22.51 -12.35
C GLU A 12 16.10 -20.98 -12.46
N ASP A 13 17.17 -20.33 -12.93
CA ASP A 13 17.24 -18.87 -13.04
C ASP A 13 16.40 -18.36 -14.23
N PHE A 14 16.37 -19.13 -15.32
CA PHE A 14 15.48 -18.86 -16.45
C PHE A 14 14.01 -18.96 -16.02
N PHE A 15 13.63 -20.05 -15.34
CA PHE A 15 12.27 -20.22 -14.80
C PHE A 15 11.90 -19.10 -13.82
N LYS A 16 12.80 -18.68 -12.94
CA LYS A 16 12.52 -17.54 -12.05
C LYS A 16 12.31 -16.22 -12.80
N SER A 17 12.99 -16.01 -13.93
CA SER A 17 12.90 -14.76 -14.71
C SER A 17 11.66 -14.65 -15.60
N ILE A 18 11.16 -15.77 -16.16
CA ILE A 18 10.04 -15.76 -17.12
C ILE A 18 8.76 -16.36 -16.53
N ALA A 19 8.88 -17.26 -15.55
CA ALA A 19 7.76 -18.07 -15.06
C ALA A 19 6.95 -17.45 -13.91
N ARG A 20 7.14 -16.15 -13.62
CA ARG A 20 6.26 -15.44 -12.68
C ARG A 20 4.82 -15.45 -13.23
N GLY A 21 3.98 -16.28 -12.62
CA GLY A 21 2.60 -16.48 -13.05
C GLY A 21 2.43 -17.45 -14.22
N MET A 22 3.38 -18.37 -14.47
CA MET A 22 3.18 -19.48 -15.40
C MET A 22 2.83 -20.76 -14.64
N ILE A 23 1.86 -21.51 -15.18
CA ILE A 23 1.49 -22.85 -14.73
C ILE A 23 1.78 -23.85 -15.84
N ALA A 24 2.10 -25.08 -15.46
CA ALA A 24 2.43 -26.15 -16.37
C ALA A 24 1.64 -27.40 -15.97
N GLN A 25 0.99 -28.05 -16.94
CA GLN A 25 0.18 -29.25 -16.72
C GLN A 25 1.01 -30.50 -17.03
N ASP A 26 1.01 -31.49 -16.15
CA ASP A 26 1.63 -32.80 -16.44
C ASP A 26 0.66 -33.75 -17.17
N THR A 27 1.19 -34.88 -17.65
CA THR A 27 0.40 -35.91 -18.36
C THR A 27 -0.65 -36.60 -17.48
N GLY A 28 -0.57 -36.44 -16.15
CA GLY A 28 -1.57 -36.90 -15.19
C GLY A 28 -2.70 -35.89 -14.94
N GLY A 29 -2.63 -34.70 -15.55
CA GLY A 29 -3.62 -33.65 -15.42
C GLY A 29 -3.41 -32.72 -14.21
N TYR A 30 -2.29 -32.83 -13.51
CA TYR A 30 -1.94 -31.94 -12.40
C TYR A 30 -1.32 -30.64 -12.90
N TYR A 31 -1.61 -29.53 -12.22
CA TYR A 31 -1.13 -28.21 -12.58
C TYR A 31 -0.10 -27.73 -11.55
N TYR A 32 1.07 -27.29 -12.01
CA TYR A 32 2.16 -26.79 -11.16
C TYR A 32 2.48 -25.34 -11.48
N ARG A 33 2.66 -24.53 -10.44
CA ARG A 33 3.10 -23.14 -10.57
C ARG A 33 4.63 -23.09 -10.65
N LEU A 34 5.16 -22.65 -11.79
CA LEU A 34 6.59 -22.77 -12.09
C LEU A 34 7.49 -21.84 -11.26
N ASP A 35 6.95 -20.73 -10.74
CA ASP A 35 7.69 -19.81 -9.87
C ASP A 35 7.83 -20.29 -8.42
N THR A 36 6.99 -21.22 -7.97
CA THR A 36 6.93 -21.67 -6.57
C THR A 36 7.04 -23.18 -6.40
N GLY A 37 6.94 -23.96 -7.48
CA GLY A 37 6.95 -25.43 -7.44
C GLY A 37 5.71 -26.04 -6.75
N LYS A 38 4.66 -25.25 -6.53
CA LYS A 38 3.44 -25.69 -5.82
C LYS A 38 2.38 -26.20 -6.80
N LEU A 39 1.66 -27.24 -6.38
CA LEU A 39 0.44 -27.70 -7.03
C LEU A 39 -0.66 -26.62 -6.95
N VAL A 40 -1.43 -26.49 -8.03
CA VAL A 40 -2.58 -25.58 -8.14
C VAL A 40 -3.79 -26.40 -8.56
N GLU A 41 -4.95 -26.12 -8.00
CA GLU A 41 -6.19 -26.82 -8.34
C GLU A 41 -6.79 -26.28 -9.65
N SER A 42 -7.42 -27.15 -10.43
CA SER A 42 -7.98 -26.81 -11.75
C SER A 42 -9.07 -25.72 -11.69
N GLN A 43 -9.77 -25.60 -10.57
CA GLN A 43 -10.82 -24.60 -10.34
C GLN A 43 -10.29 -23.16 -10.25
N ASP A 44 -9.00 -22.99 -9.94
CA ASP A 44 -8.34 -21.68 -9.83
C ASP A 44 -7.87 -21.13 -11.19
N LEU A 45 -8.03 -21.91 -12.26
CA LEU A 45 -7.57 -21.60 -13.62
C LEU A 45 -8.60 -20.84 -14.47
N LYS A 46 -9.76 -20.48 -13.92
CA LYS A 46 -10.91 -19.91 -14.65
C LYS A 46 -10.63 -18.60 -15.42
N ASN A 47 -9.55 -17.90 -15.11
CA ASN A 47 -9.20 -16.57 -15.66
C ASN A 47 -7.91 -16.55 -16.48
N TRP A 48 -7.49 -17.68 -17.07
CA TRP A 48 -6.19 -17.75 -17.74
C TRP A 48 -6.33 -18.12 -19.22
N SER A 49 -5.57 -17.45 -20.08
CA SER A 49 -5.52 -17.73 -21.52
C SER A 49 -4.42 -18.76 -21.83
N GLU A 50 -4.73 -19.78 -22.64
CA GLU A 50 -3.74 -20.74 -23.15
C GLU A 50 -2.71 -20.03 -24.04
N THR A 51 -1.42 -20.26 -23.80
CA THR A 51 -0.35 -19.72 -24.63
C THR A 51 0.70 -20.78 -24.93
N ASN A 52 0.59 -21.41 -26.10
CA ASN A 52 1.56 -22.29 -26.77
C ASN A 52 2.00 -23.58 -26.05
N GLU A 53 2.26 -24.60 -26.87
CA GLU A 53 2.87 -25.86 -26.47
C GLU A 53 4.41 -25.79 -26.67
N PHE A 54 5.18 -26.35 -25.73
CA PHE A 54 6.63 -26.50 -25.86
C PHE A 54 7.04 -27.94 -25.55
N GLU A 55 7.90 -28.52 -26.41
CA GLU A 55 8.54 -29.82 -26.18
C GLU A 55 9.95 -29.61 -25.58
N PHE A 56 10.25 -30.32 -24.50
CA PHE A 56 11.60 -30.44 -23.93
C PHE A 56 12.08 -31.90 -24.07
N GLY A 57 13.36 -32.08 -24.42
CA GLY A 57 13.93 -33.40 -24.71
C GLY A 57 13.89 -34.42 -23.56
N THR A 58 13.87 -35.70 -23.97
CA THR A 58 13.82 -36.98 -23.21
C THR A 58 12.67 -37.19 -22.22
N ILE A 59 11.87 -36.18 -21.93
CA ILE A 59 10.59 -36.35 -21.22
C ILE A 59 9.53 -35.72 -22.11
N ASN A 60 8.72 -36.56 -22.78
CA ASN A 60 7.56 -36.12 -23.54
C ASN A 60 6.52 -35.52 -22.57
N ALA A 61 6.74 -34.27 -22.17
CA ALA A 61 5.83 -33.50 -21.36
C ALA A 61 5.34 -32.33 -22.21
N THR A 62 4.07 -32.37 -22.57
CA THR A 62 3.39 -31.27 -23.25
C THR A 62 2.97 -30.27 -22.18
N TRP A 63 3.60 -29.10 -22.15
CA TRP A 63 3.26 -28.07 -21.18
C TRP A 63 2.35 -27.03 -21.82
N LYS A 64 1.16 -26.83 -21.24
CA LYS A 64 0.30 -25.68 -21.54
C LYS A 64 0.65 -24.55 -20.59
N ILE A 65 1.22 -23.47 -21.11
CA ILE A 65 1.50 -22.27 -20.33
C ILE A 65 0.23 -21.42 -20.30
N TYR A 66 -0.30 -21.23 -19.11
CA TYR A 66 -1.38 -20.30 -18.86
C TYR A 66 -0.77 -18.96 -18.45
N LYS A 67 -1.23 -17.85 -19.04
CA LYS A 67 -0.91 -16.50 -18.56
C LYS A 67 -2.00 -16.06 -17.59
N VAL A 68 -1.61 -15.64 -16.38
CA VAL A 68 -2.55 -14.92 -15.50
C VAL A 68 -2.86 -13.60 -16.17
N GLU A 69 -4.05 -13.46 -16.74
CA GLU A 69 -4.66 -12.15 -16.83
C GLU A 69 -5.08 -11.80 -15.41
N LYS A 70 -4.13 -11.25 -14.65
CA LYS A 70 -4.46 -10.63 -13.38
C LYS A 70 -5.30 -9.43 -13.75
N GLU A 71 -6.62 -9.60 -13.86
CA GLU A 71 -7.57 -8.54 -13.60
C GLU A 71 -7.44 -8.15 -12.12
N ALA A 72 -6.28 -7.62 -11.74
CA ALA A 72 -6.20 -6.73 -10.61
C ALA A 72 -6.89 -5.44 -11.03
N LYS A 73 -8.22 -5.46 -11.09
CA LYS A 73 -8.99 -4.26 -10.76
C LYS A 73 -8.91 -4.05 -9.24
N GLU A 74 -7.70 -3.98 -8.70
CA GLU A 74 -7.48 -3.06 -7.60
C GLU A 74 -7.52 -1.70 -8.28
N GLN A 75 -8.69 -1.07 -8.32
CA GLN A 75 -8.73 0.38 -8.44
C GLN A 75 -7.92 0.88 -7.26
N LYS A 76 -6.63 1.16 -7.50
CA LYS A 76 -5.73 1.74 -6.52
C LYS A 76 -6.38 3.06 -6.15
N GLU A 77 -7.01 3.11 -4.98
CA GLU A 77 -7.66 4.29 -4.46
C GLU A 77 -6.67 5.45 -4.58
N SER A 78 -7.07 6.49 -5.29
CA SER A 78 -6.19 7.64 -5.46
C SER A 78 -6.03 8.35 -4.11
N LEU A 79 -4.88 9.02 -3.93
CA LEU A 79 -4.59 9.79 -2.73
C LEU A 79 -5.73 10.76 -2.39
N ARG A 80 -6.21 11.48 -3.41
CA ARG A 80 -7.27 12.46 -3.30
C ARG A 80 -8.60 11.82 -2.90
N GLU A 81 -8.98 10.70 -3.49
CA GLU A 81 -10.20 9.96 -3.09
C GLU A 81 -10.13 9.50 -1.63
N HIS A 82 -8.98 8.98 -1.20
CA HIS A 82 -8.78 8.54 0.17
C HIS A 82 -8.95 9.70 1.15
N VAL A 83 -8.28 10.84 0.89
CA VAL A 83 -8.36 12.04 1.71
C VAL A 83 -9.79 12.57 1.76
N LEU A 84 -10.52 12.58 0.65
CA LEU A 84 -11.93 12.98 0.62
C LEU A 84 -12.81 12.08 1.50
N LYS A 85 -12.57 10.77 1.52
CA LYS A 85 -13.28 9.86 2.43
C LYS A 85 -12.99 10.17 3.90
N LEU A 86 -11.73 10.46 4.25
CA LEU A 86 -11.36 10.87 5.60
C LEU A 86 -12.01 12.21 5.99
N ALA A 87 -11.93 13.20 5.09
CA ALA A 87 -12.48 14.53 5.28
C ALA A 87 -14.00 14.51 5.47
N ASN A 88 -14.72 13.63 4.76
CA ASN A 88 -16.19 13.50 4.84
C ASN A 88 -16.67 12.48 5.88
N SER A 89 -15.78 11.72 6.52
CA SER A 89 -16.16 10.70 7.50
C SER A 89 -16.75 11.33 8.78
N SER A 90 -17.94 10.92 9.20
CA SER A 90 -18.52 11.38 10.48
C SER A 90 -17.78 10.86 11.72
N VAL A 91 -16.96 9.82 11.57
CA VAL A 91 -16.23 9.17 12.66
C VAL A 91 -14.84 9.78 12.84
N ILE A 92 -14.18 10.14 11.73
CA ILE A 92 -12.80 10.62 11.75
C ILE A 92 -12.81 12.13 11.87
N LYS A 93 -12.41 12.67 13.02
CA LYS A 93 -12.39 14.13 13.26
C LYS A 93 -11.22 14.82 12.57
N SER A 94 -10.04 14.20 12.63
CA SER A 94 -8.81 14.68 12.01
C SER A 94 -7.94 13.50 11.56
N PHE A 95 -6.96 13.76 10.69
CA PHE A 95 -6.04 12.75 10.17
C PHE A 95 -4.66 13.35 9.88
N TYR A 96 -3.62 12.53 9.97
CA TYR A 96 -2.23 12.92 9.74
C TYR A 96 -1.72 12.45 8.38
N SER A 97 -0.79 13.21 7.77
CA SER A 97 -0.12 12.86 6.51
C SER A 97 0.58 11.50 6.58
N THR A 98 1.22 11.19 7.70
CA THR A 98 1.87 9.90 7.96
C THR A 98 0.91 8.71 7.93
N GLY A 99 -0.31 8.90 8.43
CA GLY A 99 -1.38 7.89 8.37
C GLY A 99 -1.83 7.61 6.94
N VAL A 100 -2.00 8.66 6.14
CA VAL A 100 -2.35 8.57 4.72
C VAL A 100 -1.23 7.89 3.93
N ALA A 101 0.02 8.32 4.12
CA ALA A 101 1.21 7.76 3.48
C ALA A 101 1.34 6.25 3.74
N LYS A 102 1.20 5.85 5.02
CA LYS A 102 1.25 4.44 5.42
C LYS A 102 0.11 3.63 4.82
N ARG A 103 -1.10 4.19 4.76
CA ARG A 103 -2.28 3.49 4.25
C ARG A 103 -2.21 3.23 2.74
N LEU A 104 -1.72 4.20 1.98
CA LEU A 104 -1.66 4.14 0.52
C LEU A 104 -0.32 3.62 -0.02
N ASN A 105 0.66 3.42 0.87
CA ASN A 105 2.04 3.06 0.52
C ASN A 105 2.63 4.06 -0.50
N VAL A 106 2.53 5.35 -0.18
CA VAL A 106 3.00 6.49 -0.99
C VAL A 106 4.04 7.27 -0.17
N PRO A 107 5.10 7.84 -0.78
CA PRO A 107 6.06 8.68 -0.08
C PRO A 107 5.40 9.84 0.66
N LEU A 108 5.82 10.09 1.90
CA LEU A 108 5.24 11.14 2.74
C LEU A 108 5.26 12.53 2.06
N ALA A 109 6.37 12.87 1.38
CA ALA A 109 6.51 14.13 0.68
C ALA A 109 5.47 14.33 -0.44
N GLU A 110 5.05 13.26 -1.12
CA GLU A 110 3.99 13.33 -2.14
C GLU A 110 2.62 13.57 -1.49
N VAL A 111 2.39 12.94 -0.34
CA VAL A 111 1.17 13.16 0.46
C VAL A 111 1.09 14.58 0.98
N GLU A 112 2.16 15.10 1.56
CA GLU A 112 2.20 16.49 2.06
C GLU A 112 1.99 17.50 0.93
N LYS A 113 2.56 17.24 -0.25
CA LYS A 113 2.34 18.08 -1.43
C LYS A 113 0.86 18.12 -1.82
N GLU A 114 0.21 16.97 -1.94
CA GLU A 114 -1.21 16.91 -2.35
C GLU A 114 -2.12 17.48 -1.27
N LEU A 115 -1.85 17.22 0.02
CA LEU A 115 -2.63 17.81 1.11
C LEU A 115 -2.52 19.34 1.12
N ASN A 116 -1.34 19.90 0.89
CA ASN A 116 -1.17 21.35 0.78
C ASN A 116 -1.96 21.94 -0.39
N ILE A 117 -2.02 21.27 -1.54
CA ILE A 117 -2.88 21.66 -2.66
C ILE A 117 -4.34 21.64 -2.24
N MET A 118 -4.80 20.56 -1.59
CA MET A 118 -6.20 20.45 -1.13
C MET A 118 -6.57 21.48 -0.05
N VAL A 119 -5.60 21.93 0.76
CA VAL A 119 -5.78 23.07 1.69
C VAL A 119 -5.97 24.37 0.91
N GLN A 120 -5.12 24.63 -0.10
CA GLN A 120 -5.22 25.83 -0.94
C GLN A 120 -6.52 25.87 -1.75
N GLU A 121 -7.00 24.71 -2.20
CA GLU A 121 -8.29 24.56 -2.89
C GLU A 121 -9.49 24.69 -1.95
N GLY A 122 -9.29 24.76 -0.63
CA GLY A 122 -10.37 24.84 0.34
C GLY A 122 -11.22 23.57 0.36
N ILE A 123 -10.59 22.39 0.28
CA ILE A 123 -11.25 21.09 0.42
C ILE A 123 -11.10 20.57 1.85
N ILE A 124 -9.92 20.75 2.42
CA ILE A 124 -9.56 20.37 3.79
C ILE A 124 -8.96 21.58 4.50
N GLN A 125 -8.96 21.55 5.83
CA GLN A 125 -8.31 22.54 6.67
C GLN A 125 -7.09 21.92 7.35
N LYS A 126 -5.98 22.65 7.34
CA LYS A 126 -4.82 22.33 8.18
C LYS A 126 -5.02 22.89 9.59
N LYS A 127 -4.75 22.08 10.59
CA LYS A 127 -4.72 22.46 12.01
C LYS A 127 -3.41 21.97 12.63
N PHE A 128 -3.13 22.47 13.82
CA PHE A 128 -2.00 22.06 14.63
C PHE A 128 -2.53 21.47 15.93
N GLU A 129 -2.01 20.33 16.34
CA GLU A 129 -2.36 19.65 17.59
C GLU A 129 -1.14 19.60 18.49
N LEU A 130 -1.26 20.07 19.73
CA LEU A 130 -0.24 19.86 20.76
C LEU A 130 -0.51 18.53 21.44
N LEU A 131 0.49 17.65 21.41
CA LEU A 131 0.44 16.37 22.11
C LEU A 131 1.14 16.48 23.47
N CYS A 132 0.70 15.66 24.42
CA CYS A 132 1.42 15.46 25.66
C CYS A 132 2.83 14.91 25.39
N SER A 133 3.84 15.49 26.06
CA SER A 133 5.26 15.10 25.91
C SER A 133 5.58 13.71 26.44
N ASN A 134 4.81 13.25 27.44
CA ASN A 134 4.95 11.91 27.98
C ASN A 134 4.50 10.84 26.96
N ASP A 135 5.45 10.01 26.56
CA ASP A 135 5.29 8.92 25.59
C ASP A 135 4.19 7.91 25.95
N ASN A 136 3.85 7.80 27.24
CA ASN A 136 2.78 6.91 27.70
C ASN A 136 1.39 7.58 27.65
N CYS A 137 1.30 8.90 27.49
CA CYS A 137 0.04 9.63 27.40
C CYS A 137 -0.31 9.99 25.95
N LEU A 138 0.58 10.73 25.25
CA LEU A 138 0.45 11.19 23.86
C LEU A 138 -0.94 11.76 23.47
N ARG A 139 -1.73 12.23 24.45
CA ARG A 139 -3.05 12.79 24.20
C ARG A 139 -2.95 14.19 23.62
N VAL A 140 -3.91 14.56 22.78
CA VAL A 140 -4.08 15.92 22.30
C VAL A 140 -4.52 16.80 23.46
N LEU A 141 -3.76 17.84 23.75
CA LEU A 141 -4.01 18.82 24.81
C LEU A 141 -4.76 20.03 24.29
N ASP A 142 -4.40 20.49 23.09
CA ASP A 142 -5.04 21.64 22.44
C ASP A 142 -4.93 21.51 20.91
N THR A 143 -5.79 22.20 20.20
CA THR A 143 -5.83 22.22 18.73
C THR A 143 -6.08 23.64 18.24
N LYS A 144 -5.20 24.15 17.37
CA LYS A 144 -5.25 25.52 16.84
C LYS A 144 -5.18 25.55 15.32
N SER A 145 -5.58 26.68 14.73
CA SER A 145 -5.43 26.91 13.29
C SER A 145 -4.05 27.46 12.94
N ASP A 146 -3.44 28.21 13.86
CA ASP A 146 -2.08 28.73 13.74
C ASP A 146 -1.19 28.23 14.90
N LYS A 147 0.08 27.90 14.59
CA LYS A 147 1.08 27.44 15.56
C LYS A 147 1.44 28.53 16.59
N SER A 148 1.27 29.80 16.25
CA SER A 148 1.53 30.92 17.16
C SER A 148 0.44 31.12 18.22
N GLU A 149 -0.71 30.47 18.08
CA GLU A 149 -1.81 30.55 19.06
C GLU A 149 -1.61 29.63 20.28
N PHE A 150 -0.57 28.80 20.28
CA PHE A 150 -0.26 27.96 21.43
C PHE A 150 0.35 28.80 22.57
N LYS A 151 -0.05 28.48 23.80
CA LYS A 151 0.54 29.07 25.00
C LYS A 151 1.96 28.54 25.19
N ASN A 152 2.74 29.23 26.02
CA ASN A 152 4.09 28.78 26.39
C ASN A 152 4.06 27.54 27.29
N GLU A 153 2.98 27.35 28.06
CA GLU A 153 2.87 26.30 29.06
C GLU A 153 1.51 25.60 28.97
N TYR A 154 1.56 24.28 29.09
CA TYR A 154 0.40 23.39 29.13
C TYR A 154 0.58 22.37 30.24
N GLU A 155 -0.52 22.06 30.92
CA GLU A 155 -0.62 20.98 31.89
C GLU A 155 -1.44 19.83 31.30
N CYS A 156 -0.93 18.61 31.38
CA CYS A 156 -1.68 17.43 30.97
C CYS A 156 -2.51 16.88 32.14
N SER A 157 -3.82 17.14 32.11
CA SER A 157 -4.76 16.68 33.13
C SER A 157 -4.86 15.14 33.29
N PHE A 158 -4.23 14.36 32.41
CA PHE A 158 -4.26 12.90 32.44
C PHE A 158 -3.06 12.26 33.13
N CYS A 159 -1.87 12.85 32.99
CA CYS A 159 -0.65 12.31 33.60
C CYS A 159 0.01 13.26 34.61
N GLY A 160 -0.47 14.51 34.70
CA GLY A 160 0.03 15.51 35.64
C GLY A 160 1.35 16.15 35.20
N GLU A 161 1.79 15.94 33.95
CA GLU A 161 2.98 16.60 33.42
C GLU A 161 2.70 18.09 33.18
N GLU A 162 3.64 18.92 33.61
CA GLU A 162 3.65 20.37 33.47
C GLU A 162 4.71 20.78 32.43
N GLU A 163 4.64 22.00 31.89
CA GLU A 163 5.66 22.58 30.99
C GLU A 163 5.91 21.81 29.67
N ILE A 164 4.84 21.49 28.94
CA ILE A 164 4.94 20.76 27.66
C ILE A 164 5.41 21.67 26.53
N GLU A 165 6.61 21.39 26.01
CA GLU A 165 7.29 22.19 24.98
C GLU A 165 6.63 22.12 23.58
N ALA A 166 6.92 23.12 22.75
CA ALA A 166 6.39 23.29 21.39
C ALA A 166 6.82 22.20 20.38
N ASP A 167 7.80 21.37 20.73
CA ASP A 167 8.30 20.26 19.90
C ASP A 167 7.27 19.13 19.73
N TYR A 168 6.23 19.13 20.58
CA TYR A 168 5.13 18.16 20.51
C TYR A 168 3.93 18.64 19.67
N ILE A 169 4.09 19.72 18.90
CA ILE A 169 3.08 20.21 17.97
C ILE A 169 3.17 19.46 16.64
N LYS A 170 2.07 18.81 16.25
CA LYS A 170 1.96 18.09 14.97
C LYS A 170 0.93 18.74 14.04
N GLU A 171 1.22 18.74 12.75
CA GLU A 171 0.24 19.12 11.73
C GLU A 171 -0.80 18.02 11.54
N THR A 172 -2.07 18.41 11.53
CA THR A 172 -3.21 17.54 11.30
C THR A 172 -4.15 18.17 10.27
N TYR A 173 -5.01 17.36 9.66
CA TYR A 173 -5.92 17.78 8.61
C TYR A 173 -7.35 17.36 8.95
N THR A 174 -8.32 18.22 8.61
CA THR A 174 -9.75 17.97 8.85
C THR A 174 -10.60 18.42 7.68
N GLY A 175 -11.84 17.94 7.60
CA GLY A 175 -12.82 18.48 6.66
C GLY A 175 -13.32 19.86 7.14
N ILE A 176 -13.65 20.75 6.21
CA ILE A 176 -13.99 22.16 6.53
C ILE A 176 -15.30 22.29 7.35
N ASN A 177 -16.24 21.37 7.18
CA ASN A 177 -17.57 21.44 7.80
C ASN A 177 -17.68 20.58 9.09
N LYS A 178 -16.58 20.37 9.81
CA LYS A 178 -16.51 19.51 11.00
C LYS A 178 -16.26 20.26 12.30
#